data_AF-A0A7Z9VWV9-F1
#
_entry.id   AF-A0A7Z9VWV9-F1
#
_cell.length_a   1.000
_cell.length_b   1.000
_cell.length_c   1.000
_cell.angle_alpha   90.00
_cell.angle_beta   90.00
_cell.angle_gamma   90.00
#
_symmetry.space_group_name_H-M   'P 1'
#
loop_
_entity.id
_entity.type
_entity.pdbx_description
1 polymer ?
#
loop_
_entity_poly.entity_id
_entity_poly.type
_entity_poly.pdbx_seq_one_letter_code
_entity_poly.pdbx_strand_id
1 'polypeptide(L)'
;MYDYECKYTEGMSDYTCPAELFDKLTEEIQKVSVKIYKLMGCRHYARVDFLLDSDDNYYFLEVNTLPGLTGTSLVPKAAKAVDMSFNDLIAKIVELAVND
;
A
#
# COMPACT_ATOMS: atom_id res chain seq x y z
N MET A 1 -18.05 -4.34 -1.11
CA MET A 1 -17.96 -3.67 0.21
C MET A 1 -16.71 -4.20 0.90
N TYR A 2 -15.78 -3.34 1.35
CA TYR A 2 -14.51 -3.76 1.97
C TYR A 2 -14.56 -3.55 3.50
N ASP A 3 -15.38 -4.37 4.15
CA ASP A 3 -15.60 -4.32 5.59
C ASP A 3 -14.61 -5.24 6.35
N TYR A 4 -14.84 -5.41 7.65
CA TYR A 4 -14.00 -6.24 8.52
C TYR A 4 -13.94 -7.70 8.05
N GLU A 5 -15.08 -8.29 7.67
CA GLU A 5 -15.15 -9.69 7.27
C GLU A 5 -14.38 -9.92 5.97
N CYS A 6 -14.54 -9.01 5.00
CA CYS A 6 -13.78 -9.02 3.75
C CYS A 6 -12.27 -8.91 3.95
N LYS A 7 -11.82 -8.15 4.96
CA LYS A 7 -10.39 -7.92 5.23
C LYS A 7 -9.66 -9.13 5.84
N TYR A 8 -10.35 -9.95 6.61
CA TYR A 8 -9.71 -10.99 7.43
C TYR A 8 -10.16 -12.42 7.09
N THR A 9 -11.18 -12.58 6.26
CA THR A 9 -11.64 -13.88 5.78
C THR A 9 -11.00 -14.18 4.44
N GLU A 10 -10.26 -15.29 4.37
CA GLU A 10 -9.64 -15.74 3.13
C GLU A 10 -10.71 -16.02 2.05
N GLY A 11 -10.46 -15.56 0.82
CA GLY A 11 -11.39 -15.70 -0.31
C GLY A 11 -12.50 -14.65 -0.38
N MET A 12 -12.63 -13.76 0.60
CA MET A 12 -13.61 -12.66 0.55
C MET A 12 -13.09 -11.38 -0.14
N SER A 13 -11.81 -11.35 -0.48
CA SER A 13 -11.19 -10.25 -1.24
C SER A 13 -10.09 -10.78 -2.14
N ASP A 14 -10.15 -10.39 -3.41
CA ASP A 14 -9.11 -10.64 -4.39
C ASP A 14 -8.11 -9.49 -4.39
N TYR A 15 -6.82 -9.85 -4.39
CA TYR A 15 -5.73 -8.90 -4.37
C TYR A 15 -4.82 -9.13 -5.56
N THR A 16 -4.98 -8.29 -6.58
CA THR A 16 -4.10 -8.27 -7.75
C THR A 16 -2.96 -7.29 -7.50
N CYS A 17 -1.72 -7.79 -7.45
CA CYS A 17 -0.53 -6.98 -7.22
C CYS A 17 0.63 -7.48 -8.11
N PRO A 18 1.18 -6.63 -9.00
CA PRO A 18 0.78 -5.24 -9.28
C PRO A 18 -0.67 -5.09 -9.75
N ALA A 19 -1.27 -3.92 -9.55
CA ALA A 19 -2.62 -3.64 -10.01
C ALA A 19 -2.68 -3.59 -11.55
N GLU A 20 -3.76 -4.09 -12.13
CA GLU A 20 -4.00 -4.06 -13.58
C GLU A 20 -4.49 -2.68 -14.00
N LEU A 21 -3.56 -1.73 -14.11
CA LEU A 21 -3.83 -0.33 -14.50
C LEU A 21 -2.88 0.09 -15.63
N PHE A 22 -3.29 1.07 -16.43
CA PHE A 22 -2.41 1.69 -17.42
C PHE A 22 -1.17 2.30 -16.73
N ASP A 23 0.01 2.15 -17.34
CA ASP A 23 1.29 2.62 -16.79
C ASP A 23 1.24 4.09 -16.36
N LYS A 24 0.61 4.94 -17.19
CA LYS A 24 0.46 6.37 -16.88
C LYS A 24 -0.35 6.61 -15.60
N LEU A 25 -1.44 5.88 -15.40
CA LEU A 25 -2.27 6.01 -14.20
C LEU A 25 -1.51 5.48 -12.96
N THR A 26 -0.82 4.35 -13.11
CA THR A 26 0.03 3.78 -12.06
C THR A 26 1.09 4.78 -11.60
N GLU A 27 1.83 5.39 -12.53
CA GLU A 27 2.85 6.40 -12.22
C GLU A 27 2.25 7.62 -11.51
N GLU A 28 1.10 8.11 -11.96
CA GLU A 28 0.45 9.26 -11.35
C GLU A 28 0.00 8.97 -9.91
N ILE A 29 -0.65 7.82 -9.67
CA ILE A 29 -1.06 7.41 -8.31
C ILE A 29 0.17 7.23 -7.40
N GLN A 30 1.26 6.65 -7.90
CA GLN A 30 2.51 6.52 -7.13
C GLN A 30 3.11 7.88 -6.76
N LYS A 31 3.19 8.82 -7.72
CA LYS A 31 3.68 10.20 -7.47
C LYS A 31 2.83 10.90 -6.42
N VAL A 32 1.51 10.81 -6.52
CA VAL A 32 0.56 11.40 -5.56
C VAL A 32 0.69 10.74 -4.19
N SER A 33 0.84 9.42 -4.13
CA SER A 33 1.05 8.68 -2.87
C SER A 33 2.27 9.19 -2.11
N VAL A 34 3.41 9.37 -2.79
CA VAL A 34 4.63 9.93 -2.19
C VAL A 34 4.42 11.37 -1.74
N LYS A 35 3.69 12.18 -2.50
CA LYS A 35 3.36 13.57 -2.12
C LYS A 35 2.52 13.61 -0.84
N ILE A 36 1.47 12.79 -0.77
CA ILE A 36 0.58 12.68 0.41
C ILE A 36 1.38 12.21 1.62
N TYR A 37 2.19 11.15 1.48
CA TYR A 37 3.07 10.65 2.53
C TYR A 37 3.94 11.75 3.14
N LYS A 38 4.58 12.57 2.30
CA LYS A 38 5.43 13.69 2.75
C LYS A 38 4.62 14.81 3.41
N LEU A 39 3.47 15.19 2.84
CA LEU A 39 2.61 16.24 3.38
C LEU A 39 2.04 15.87 4.76
N MET A 40 1.76 14.58 4.97
CA MET A 40 1.26 14.06 6.25
C MET A 40 2.38 13.87 7.30
N GLY A 41 3.63 14.17 6.96
CA GLY A 41 4.77 13.98 7.87
C GLY A 41 5.01 12.52 8.24
N CYS A 42 4.62 11.58 7.38
CA CYS A 42 4.81 10.16 7.64
C CYS A 42 6.31 9.81 7.66
N ARG A 43 6.67 8.85 8.51
CA ARG A 43 8.02 8.33 8.66
C ARG A 43 8.05 6.83 8.41
N HIS A 44 9.21 6.35 7.96
CA HIS A 44 9.54 4.95 7.68
C HIS A 44 8.68 4.28 6.59
N TYR A 45 7.38 4.10 6.82
CA TYR A 45 6.45 3.48 5.88
C TYR A 45 5.00 3.90 6.18
N ALA A 46 4.15 3.84 5.16
CA ALA A 46 2.69 3.98 5.30
C ALA A 46 2.01 3.29 4.10
N ARG A 47 0.71 3.04 4.21
CA ARG A 47 -0.14 2.66 3.07
C ARG A 47 -1.07 3.82 2.74
N VAL A 48 -1.07 4.25 1.48
CA VAL A 48 -1.97 5.30 0.99
C VAL A 48 -3.04 4.61 0.14
N ASP A 49 -4.29 4.70 0.58
CA ASP A 49 -5.40 4.00 -0.06
C ASP A 49 -6.19 4.98 -0.95
N PHE A 50 -6.62 4.48 -2.11
CA PHE A 50 -7.39 5.21 -3.10
C PHE A 50 -8.63 4.40 -3.51
N LEU A 51 -9.67 5.10 -3.93
CA LEU A 51 -10.80 4.54 -4.68
C LEU A 51 -10.67 4.93 -6.15
N LEU A 52 -10.98 4.02 -7.04
CA LEU A 52 -11.00 4.23 -8.49
C LEU A 52 -12.43 4.01 -8.99
N ASP A 53 -12.94 4.93 -9.80
CA ASP A 53 -14.24 4.76 -10.46
C ASP A 53 -14.11 4.06 -11.82
N SER A 54 -15.22 3.95 -12.57
CA SER A 54 -15.24 3.29 -13.88
C SER A 54 -14.59 4.09 -15.01
N ASP A 55 -14.30 5.37 -14.78
CA ASP A 55 -13.72 6.30 -15.76
C ASP A 55 -12.24 6.58 -15.44
N ASP A 56 -11.61 5.72 -14.63
CA ASP A 56 -10.22 5.83 -14.16
C ASP A 56 -9.93 7.09 -13.31
N ASN A 57 -10.96 7.74 -12.75
CA ASN A 57 -10.74 8.81 -11.78
C ASN A 57 -10.40 8.20 -10.42
N TYR A 58 -9.27 8.61 -9.85
CA TYR A 58 -8.84 8.16 -8.52
C TYR A 58 -9.11 9.22 -7.45
N TYR A 59 -9.51 8.75 -6.28
CA TYR A 59 -9.85 9.55 -5.12
C TYR A 59 -9.04 9.08 -3.92
N PHE A 60 -8.28 9.99 -3.31
CA PHE A 60 -7.60 9.69 -2.06
C PHE A 60 -8.62 9.35 -0.97
N LEU A 61 -8.42 8.21 -0.29
CA LEU A 61 -9.30 7.74 0.77
C LEU A 61 -8.67 8.00 2.15
N GLU A 62 -7.51 7.41 2.41
CA GLU A 62 -6.86 7.50 3.72
C GLU A 62 -5.36 7.20 3.66
N VAL A 63 -4.65 7.60 4.72
CA VAL A 63 -3.30 7.15 5.02
C VAL A 63 -3.32 6.27 6.26
N ASN A 64 -2.80 5.06 6.13
CA ASN A 64 -2.52 4.17 7.25
C ASN A 64 -1.03 4.26 7.59
N THR A 65 -0.69 4.90 8.71
CA THR A 65 0.70 5.05 9.20
C THR A 65 1.24 3.79 9.87
N LEU A 66 0.37 2.86 10.24
CA LEU A 66 0.72 1.55 10.78
C LEU A 66 -0.17 0.48 10.13
N PRO A 67 0.00 0.20 8.82
CA PRO A 67 -0.80 -0.79 8.13
C PRO A 67 -0.45 -2.20 8.62
N GLY A 68 -1.37 -3.15 8.41
CA GLY A 68 -1.11 -4.57 8.67
C GLY A 68 0.16 -5.07 7.98
N LEU A 69 0.91 -5.91 8.68
CA LEU A 69 2.15 -6.54 8.22
C LEU A 69 2.07 -8.08 8.28
N THR A 70 0.87 -8.66 8.21
CA THR A 70 0.71 -10.12 8.09
C THR A 70 0.99 -10.57 6.65
N GLY A 71 1.19 -11.87 6.43
CA GLY A 71 1.43 -12.40 5.06
C GLY A 71 0.31 -12.13 4.06
N THR A 72 -0.92 -11.86 4.51
CA THR A 72 -2.06 -11.47 3.68
C THR A 72 -2.21 -9.96 3.52
N SER A 73 -1.46 -9.16 4.27
CA SER A 73 -1.57 -7.70 4.26
C SER A 73 -1.01 -7.08 2.96
N LEU A 74 -1.52 -5.89 2.62
CA LEU A 74 -1.21 -5.22 1.36
C LEU A 74 0.24 -4.72 1.25
N VAL A 75 0.85 -4.24 2.33
CA VAL A 75 2.24 -3.72 2.27
C VAL A 75 3.25 -4.86 1.99
N PRO A 76 3.20 -6.02 2.67
CA PRO A 76 4.01 -7.18 2.28
C PRO A 76 3.77 -7.67 0.84
N LYS A 77 2.52 -7.65 0.36
CA LYS A 77 2.21 -8.01 -1.04
C LYS A 77 2.87 -7.04 -2.03
N ALA A 78 2.79 -5.73 -1.77
CA ALA A 78 3.41 -4.70 -2.60
C ALA A 78 4.95 -4.80 -2.61
N ALA A 79 5.57 -5.09 -1.45
CA ALA A 79 7.01 -5.32 -1.36
C ALA A 79 7.44 -6.54 -2.19
N LYS A 80 6.69 -7.65 -2.11
CA LYS A 80 6.98 -8.86 -2.89
C LYS A 80 6.89 -8.61 -4.40
N ALA A 81 5.98 -7.74 -4.86
CA ALA A 81 5.85 -7.40 -6.28
C ALA A 81 7.07 -6.68 -6.86
N VAL A 82 7.98 -6.18 -6.00
CA VAL A 82 9.27 -5.60 -6.38
C VAL A 82 10.45 -6.43 -5.83
N ASP A 83 10.26 -7.74 -5.70
CA ASP A 83 11.26 -8.72 -5.25
C ASP A 83 11.84 -8.48 -3.85
N MET A 84 11.18 -7.68 -3.01
CA MET A 84 11.54 -7.48 -1.62
C MET A 84 10.84 -8.53 -0.74
N SER A 85 11.63 -9.38 -0.05
CA SER A 85 11.05 -10.37 0.85
C SER A 85 10.41 -9.70 2.08
N PHE A 86 9.54 -10.43 2.78
CA PHE A 86 8.97 -9.93 4.03
C PHE A 86 10.05 -9.58 5.07
N ASN A 87 11.09 -10.42 5.16
CA ASN A 87 12.19 -10.17 6.09
C ASN A 87 12.99 -8.91 5.70
N ASP A 88 13.20 -8.68 4.40
CA ASP A 88 13.88 -7.46 3.92
C ASP A 88 13.05 -6.21 4.25
N LEU A 89 11.73 -6.28 4.05
CA LEU A 89 10.81 -5.18 4.41
C LEU A 89 10.90 -4.86 5.91
N ILE A 90 10.82 -5.86 6.78
CA ILE A 90 10.90 -5.67 8.23
C ILE A 90 12.28 -5.15 8.64
N ALA A 91 13.36 -5.72 8.09
CA ALA A 91 14.71 -5.25 8.34
C ALA A 91 14.87 -3.78 7.94
N LYS A 92 14.31 -3.37 6.80
CA LYS A 92 14.36 -1.97 6.34
C LYS A 92 13.59 -1.02 7.26
N ILE A 93 12.40 -1.42 7.72
CA ILE A 93 11.62 -0.61 8.67
C ILE A 93 12.41 -0.42 9.99
N VAL A 94 13.02 -1.49 10.50
CA VAL A 94 13.85 -1.43 11.72
C VAL A 94 15.10 -0.56 11.49
N GLU A 95 15.80 -0.74 10.37
CA GLU A 95 16.96 0.08 10.00
C GLU A 95 16.61 1.56 9.97
N LEU A 96 15.49 1.93 9.34
CA LEU A 96 15.04 3.32 9.29
C LEU A 96 14.74 3.85 10.69
N ALA A 97 14.03 3.10 11.53
CA ALA A 97 13.66 3.53 12.87
C ALA A 97 14.85 3.69 13.83
N VAL A 98 15.93 2.95 13.64
CA VAL A 98 17.16 3.06 14.46
C VAL A 98 18.02 4.26 14.05
N ASN A 99 17.88 4.73 12.81
CA ASN A 99 18.71 5.82 12.24
C ASN A 99 17.96 7.16 12.10
N ASP A 100 16.73 7.26 12.61
CA ASP A 100 15.87 8.45 12.59
C ASP A 100 16.23 9.44 13.71
#